data_AF-A0A956J7Z5-F1
#
_entry.id   AF-A0A956J7Z5-F1
#
_cell.length_a   1.000
_cell.length_b   1.000
_cell.length_c   1.000
_cell.angle_alpha   90.00
_cell.angle_beta   90.00
_cell.angle_gamma   90.00
#
_symmetry.space_group_name_H-M   'P 1'
#
loop_
_entity.id
_entity.type
_entity.pdbx_description
1 polymer ?
#
loop_
_entity_poly.entity_id
_entity_poly.type
_entity_poly.pdbx_seq_one_letter_code
_entity_poly.pdbx_strand_id
1 'polypeptide(L)'
;MSETINHSRIDRGAPAATSVPEQLDELLALPAHTLAQLYADATVPRLDAVRGDLRGRMLATVVLPPAAARWARALASTSWFPWRGKSFSPRDDQHGEGINRVLVDRLRLYRFETSIGPSRAGDFDALQLDYDLPENPFFIRPIEDELRQLRDGLYLGQAYLRLRGTASLVLYFGLSR
;
A
#
# COMPACT_ATOMS: atom_id res chain seq x y z
N MET A 1 -20.42 57.96 15.66
CA MET A 1 -19.01 57.48 15.66
C MET A 1 -19.10 55.98 15.62
N SER A 2 -18.90 55.40 14.44
CA SER A 2 -19.19 54.00 14.13
C SER A 2 -18.06 53.09 14.59
N GLU A 3 -18.45 51.95 15.15
CA GLU A 3 -17.60 50.85 15.59
C GLU A 3 -16.80 50.25 14.43
N THR A 4 -15.59 49.79 14.71
CA THR A 4 -14.86 48.87 13.81
C THR A 4 -14.31 47.73 14.65
N ILE A 5 -15.05 46.62 14.65
CA ILE A 5 -14.62 45.34 15.20
C ILE A 5 -13.72 44.68 14.16
N ASN A 6 -12.40 44.71 14.41
CA ASN A 6 -11.43 44.03 13.58
C ASN A 6 -11.46 42.52 13.91
N HIS A 7 -12.12 41.72 13.07
CA HIS A 7 -12.04 40.26 13.14
C HIS A 7 -10.71 39.81 12.56
N SER A 8 -9.73 39.56 13.43
CA SER A 8 -8.53 38.81 13.07
C SER A 8 -8.92 37.39 12.65
N ARG A 9 -8.97 37.17 11.34
CA ARG A 9 -9.08 35.85 10.73
C ARG A 9 -7.85 35.04 11.15
N ILE A 10 -8.06 34.03 11.98
CA ILE A 10 -7.05 33.04 12.30
C ILE A 10 -6.77 32.30 11.00
N ASP A 11 -5.65 32.62 10.36
CA ASP A 11 -5.10 31.85 9.26
C ASP A 11 -4.73 30.47 9.81
N ARG A 12 -5.66 29.51 9.66
CA ARG A 12 -5.35 28.09 9.82
C ARG A 12 -4.46 27.74 8.64
N GLY A 13 -3.15 27.89 8.84
CA GLY A 13 -2.13 27.51 7.86
C GLY A 13 -2.46 26.15 7.28
N ALA A 14 -2.46 26.06 5.94
CA ALA A 14 -2.62 24.81 5.24
C ALA A 14 -1.63 23.79 5.83
N PRO A 15 -2.04 22.53 6.08
CA PRO A 15 -1.10 21.51 6.55
C PRO A 15 0.07 21.45 5.56
N ALA A 16 1.29 21.51 6.06
CA ALA A 16 2.49 21.35 5.25
C ALA A 16 2.34 20.09 4.40
N ALA A 17 2.53 20.21 3.09
CA ALA A 17 2.42 19.07 2.18
C ALA A 17 3.35 17.95 2.68
N THR A 18 2.78 16.77 2.94
CA THR A 18 3.56 15.60 3.34
C THR A 18 4.52 15.28 2.20
N SER A 19 5.81 15.52 2.40
CA SER A 19 6.82 15.17 1.39
C SER A 19 6.82 13.66 1.17
N VAL A 20 6.72 13.23 -0.09
CA VAL A 20 6.84 11.82 -0.44
C VAL A 20 8.22 11.31 -0.01
N PRO A 21 8.36 10.16 0.66
CA PRO A 21 9.68 9.60 1.00
C PRO A 21 10.50 9.20 -0.22
N GLU A 22 11.84 9.23 -0.11
CA GLU A 22 12.75 8.86 -1.21
C GLU A 22 12.91 7.34 -1.31
N GLN A 23 12.92 6.65 -0.16
CA GLN A 23 13.27 5.24 -0.06
C GLN A 23 12.20 4.41 0.65
N LEU A 24 12.13 3.12 0.31
CA LEU A 24 11.20 2.17 0.91
C LEU A 24 11.28 2.11 2.45
N ASP A 25 12.49 2.14 2.99
CA ASP A 25 12.69 2.00 4.44
C ASP A 25 12.28 3.28 5.22
N GLU A 26 12.12 4.44 4.57
CA GLU A 26 11.59 5.65 5.21
C GLU A 26 10.08 5.54 5.49
N LEU A 27 9.35 4.77 4.67
CA LEU A 27 7.93 4.46 4.91
C LEU A 27 7.72 3.69 6.23
N LEU A 28 8.73 2.95 6.70
CA LEU A 28 8.73 2.24 7.99
C LEU A 28 8.77 3.18 9.20
N ALA A 29 8.88 4.50 9.01
CA ALA A 29 8.78 5.49 10.08
C ALA A 29 7.41 6.20 10.13
N LEU A 30 6.61 6.09 9.06
CA LEU A 30 5.33 6.82 8.96
C LEU A 30 4.14 6.13 9.66
N PRO A 31 3.27 6.88 10.36
CA PRO A 31 2.05 6.35 10.94
C PRO A 31 0.99 6.07 9.86
N ALA A 32 -0.01 5.25 10.20
CA ALA A 32 -1.03 4.81 9.25
C ALA A 32 -1.82 5.96 8.59
N HIS A 33 -2.08 7.06 9.30
CA HIS A 33 -2.79 8.22 8.73
C HIS A 33 -1.94 8.95 7.67
N THR A 34 -0.63 9.07 7.88
CA THR A 34 0.28 9.65 6.88
C THR A 34 0.40 8.75 5.67
N LEU A 35 0.45 7.42 5.86
CA LEU A 35 0.40 6.46 4.76
C LEU A 35 -0.93 6.55 3.98
N ALA A 36 -2.06 6.76 4.67
CA ALA A 36 -3.35 6.97 4.03
C ALA A 36 -3.35 8.22 3.13
N GLN A 37 -2.81 9.35 3.62
CA GLN A 37 -2.68 10.58 2.84
C GLN A 37 -1.77 10.39 1.62
N LEU A 38 -0.58 9.81 1.82
CA LEU A 38 0.33 9.50 0.72
C LEU A 38 -0.30 8.58 -0.32
N TYR A 39 -1.10 7.59 0.12
CA TYR A 39 -1.79 6.68 -0.78
C TYR A 39 -2.87 7.39 -1.60
N ALA A 40 -3.64 8.30 -0.99
CA ALA A 40 -4.66 9.08 -1.69
C ALA A 40 -4.06 10.04 -2.73
N ASP A 41 -2.92 10.67 -2.40
CA ASP A 41 -2.22 11.63 -3.27
C ASP A 41 -1.35 10.95 -4.36
N ALA A 42 -1.13 9.65 -4.25
CA ALA A 42 -0.36 8.85 -5.21
C ALA A 42 -1.04 8.78 -6.60
N THR A 43 -0.33 8.21 -7.58
CA THR A 43 -0.85 7.97 -8.93
C THR A 43 -1.00 6.48 -9.22
N VAL A 44 -1.76 6.14 -10.26
CA VAL A 44 -1.82 4.77 -10.78
C VAL A 44 -0.47 4.44 -11.44
N PRO A 45 0.21 3.33 -11.08
CA PRO A 45 1.44 2.94 -11.77
C PRO A 45 1.11 2.49 -13.20
N ARG A 46 2.01 2.80 -14.14
CA ARG A 46 2.06 2.04 -15.40
C ARG A 46 2.42 0.59 -15.08
N LEU A 47 1.71 -0.39 -15.63
CA LEU A 47 2.00 -1.80 -15.36
C LEU A 47 3.44 -2.19 -15.72
N ASP A 48 3.97 -1.68 -16.84
CA ASP A 48 5.36 -1.96 -17.21
C ASP A 48 6.39 -1.41 -16.21
N ALA A 49 6.06 -0.34 -15.46
CA ALA A 49 6.95 0.22 -14.45
C ALA A 49 7.17 -0.73 -13.27
N VAL A 50 6.17 -1.54 -12.90
CA VAL A 50 6.23 -2.50 -11.79
C VAL A 50 6.81 -3.86 -12.18
N ARG A 51 7.13 -4.08 -13.47
CA ARG A 51 7.63 -5.36 -13.98
C ARG A 51 8.82 -5.88 -13.18
N GLY A 52 8.81 -7.19 -12.96
CA GLY A 52 9.90 -7.91 -12.32
C GLY A 52 9.79 -7.91 -10.79
N ASP A 53 10.92 -8.17 -10.15
CA ASP A 53 11.01 -8.35 -8.70
C ASP A 53 11.10 -7.00 -7.99
N LEU A 54 10.13 -6.70 -7.11
CA LEU A 54 10.15 -5.55 -6.21
C LEU A 54 10.42 -6.01 -4.78
N ARG A 55 11.29 -5.29 -4.06
CA ARG A 55 11.56 -5.46 -2.62
C ARG A 55 10.39 -4.93 -1.81
N GLY A 56 9.98 -5.64 -0.75
CA GLY A 56 8.82 -5.30 0.06
C GLY A 56 9.11 -4.99 1.53
N ARG A 57 8.21 -4.20 2.12
CA ARG A 57 8.12 -3.92 3.56
C ARG A 57 6.67 -3.87 4.03
N MET A 58 6.34 -4.58 5.10
CA MET A 58 5.10 -4.30 5.82
C MET A 58 5.30 -3.05 6.68
N LEU A 59 4.37 -2.09 6.59
CA LEU A 59 4.56 -0.74 7.15
C LEU A 59 3.73 -0.54 8.42
N ALA A 60 2.42 -0.64 8.31
CA ALA A 60 1.51 -0.42 9.43
C ALA A 60 0.32 -1.37 9.31
N THR A 61 -0.10 -1.94 10.43
CA THR A 61 -1.37 -2.69 10.52
C THR A 61 -2.41 -1.82 11.23
N VAL A 62 -3.65 -1.87 10.75
CA VAL A 62 -4.77 -1.08 11.31
C VAL A 62 -5.76 -1.92 12.11
N VAL A 63 -5.54 -3.24 12.18
CA VAL A 63 -6.41 -4.17 12.92
C VAL A 63 -5.87 -4.55 14.30
N LEU A 64 -4.60 -4.25 14.59
CA LEU A 64 -4.00 -4.53 15.90
C LEU A 64 -4.11 -3.33 16.85
N PRO A 65 -4.25 -3.56 18.16
CA PRO A 65 -4.10 -2.52 19.16
C PRO A 65 -2.72 -1.82 19.06
N PRO A 66 -2.59 -0.54 19.44
CA PRO A 66 -1.36 0.25 19.21
C PRO A 66 -0.07 -0.40 19.72
N ALA A 67 -0.12 -1.03 20.90
CA ALA A 67 1.04 -1.72 21.47
C ALA A 67 1.49 -2.92 20.62
N ALA A 68 0.54 -3.72 20.11
CA ALA A 68 0.82 -4.86 19.25
C ALA A 68 1.25 -4.43 17.84
N ALA A 69 0.63 -3.38 17.29
CA ALA A 69 1.02 -2.80 16.00
C ALA A 69 2.49 -2.34 16.00
N ARG A 70 2.95 -1.72 17.10
CA ARG A 70 4.36 -1.31 17.27
C ARG A 70 5.31 -2.51 17.22
N TRP A 71 4.98 -3.61 17.90
CA TRP A 71 5.80 -4.82 17.86
C TRP A 71 5.79 -5.50 16.49
N ALA A 72 4.63 -5.61 15.86
CA ALA A 72 4.50 -6.16 14.50
C ALA A 72 5.35 -5.37 13.49
N ARG A 73 5.34 -4.03 13.60
CA ARG A 73 6.18 -3.15 12.79
C ARG A 73 7.67 -3.33 13.06
N ALA A 74 8.07 -3.42 14.33
CA ALA A 74 9.46 -3.68 14.68
C ALA A 74 9.95 -5.00 14.07
N LEU A 75 9.15 -6.08 14.16
CA LEU A 75 9.47 -7.35 13.51
C LEU A 75 9.55 -7.25 11.98
N ALA A 76 8.59 -6.53 11.36
CA ALA A 76 8.55 -6.31 9.91
C ALA A 76 9.74 -5.51 9.36
N SER A 77 10.36 -4.67 10.18
CA SER A 77 11.57 -3.91 9.81
C SER A 77 12.86 -4.75 9.84
N THR A 78 12.82 -5.96 10.39
CA THR A 78 14.01 -6.82 10.47
C THR A 78 14.30 -7.52 9.13
N SER A 79 15.58 -7.83 8.88
CA SER A 79 15.99 -8.63 7.71
C SER A 79 15.49 -10.08 7.74
N TRP A 80 14.99 -10.53 8.90
CA TRP A 80 14.43 -11.87 9.11
C TRP A 80 12.96 -11.96 8.74
N PHE A 81 12.30 -10.82 8.49
CA PHE A 81 10.91 -10.83 8.10
C PHE A 81 10.71 -11.66 6.82
N PRO A 82 9.81 -12.67 6.82
CA PRO A 82 9.73 -13.63 5.72
C PRO A 82 9.41 -12.99 4.37
N TRP A 83 8.54 -12.00 4.33
CA TRP A 83 8.13 -11.44 3.05
C TRP A 83 9.22 -10.56 2.43
N ARG A 84 9.63 -10.91 1.20
CA ARG A 84 10.67 -10.20 0.44
C ARG A 84 10.10 -9.20 -0.55
N GLY A 85 8.84 -9.35 -0.92
CA GLY A 85 8.12 -8.46 -1.83
C GLY A 85 7.31 -9.24 -2.85
N LYS A 86 7.17 -8.70 -4.05
CA LYS A 86 6.33 -9.27 -5.11
C LYS A 86 7.08 -9.25 -6.43
N SER A 87 6.70 -10.14 -7.35
CA SER A 87 7.15 -10.13 -8.74
C SER A 87 5.95 -9.89 -9.64
N PHE A 88 6.06 -9.00 -10.62
CA PHE A 88 4.99 -8.68 -11.55
C PHE A 88 5.36 -9.04 -12.99
N SER A 89 4.37 -9.55 -13.73
CA SER A 89 4.44 -9.92 -15.13
C SER A 89 3.27 -9.26 -15.88
N PRO A 90 3.40 -7.98 -16.29
CA PRO A 90 2.41 -7.32 -17.13
C PRO A 90 2.15 -8.08 -18.43
N ARG A 91 0.88 -8.24 -18.78
CA ARG A 91 0.43 -8.77 -20.07
C ARG A 91 0.16 -7.64 -21.06
N ASP A 92 -0.44 -6.56 -20.59
CA ASP A 92 -0.73 -5.34 -21.33
C ASP A 92 -0.72 -4.11 -20.39
N ASP A 93 -1.22 -2.97 -20.88
CA ASP A 93 -1.23 -1.70 -20.12
C ASP A 93 -2.27 -1.66 -18.99
N GLN A 94 -3.18 -2.64 -18.93
CA GLN A 94 -4.27 -2.70 -17.97
C GLN A 94 -4.28 -3.99 -17.16
N HIS A 95 -3.71 -5.09 -17.66
CA HIS A 95 -3.74 -6.40 -17.04
C HIS A 95 -2.39 -7.09 -16.95
N GLY A 96 -2.27 -7.99 -15.97
CA GLY A 96 -1.08 -8.77 -15.72
C GLY A 96 -1.30 -9.85 -14.68
N GLU A 97 -0.20 -10.38 -14.18
CA GLU A 97 -0.19 -11.30 -13.06
C GLU A 97 1.03 -11.04 -12.18
N GLY A 98 1.06 -11.66 -11.01
CA GLY A 98 2.23 -11.64 -10.17
C GLY A 98 2.22 -12.72 -9.10
N ILE A 99 3.26 -12.72 -8.28
CA ILE A 99 3.46 -13.71 -7.22
C ILE A 99 4.25 -13.11 -6.06
N ASN A 100 3.94 -13.50 -4.82
CA ASN A 100 4.69 -13.05 -3.65
C ASN A 100 6.03 -13.80 -3.55
N ARG A 101 7.06 -13.10 -3.09
CA ARG A 101 8.39 -13.64 -2.80
C ARG A 101 8.56 -13.71 -1.28
N VAL A 102 8.87 -14.88 -0.72
CA VAL A 102 8.93 -15.12 0.73
C VAL A 102 10.15 -15.95 1.14
N LEU A 103 10.69 -15.72 2.34
CA LEU A 103 11.92 -16.25 2.94
C LEU A 103 13.18 -15.96 2.12
N VAL A 104 13.24 -16.49 0.90
CA VAL A 104 14.27 -16.33 -0.13
C VAL A 104 13.59 -16.02 -1.47
N ASP A 105 14.25 -15.29 -2.38
CA ASP A 105 13.62 -14.88 -3.66
C ASP A 105 13.16 -16.06 -4.55
N ARG A 106 13.70 -17.26 -4.30
CA ARG A 106 13.32 -18.49 -5.00
C ARG A 106 11.97 -19.07 -4.53
N LEU A 107 11.56 -18.81 -3.30
CA LEU A 107 10.28 -19.31 -2.79
C LEU A 107 9.19 -18.28 -3.12
N ARG A 108 8.46 -18.60 -4.20
CA ARG A 108 7.41 -17.77 -4.75
C ARG A 108 6.05 -18.44 -4.46
N LEU A 109 5.21 -17.76 -3.70
CA LEU A 109 3.91 -18.27 -3.25
C LEU A 109 2.80 -17.26 -3.55
N TYR A 110 1.57 -17.75 -3.57
CA TYR A 110 0.35 -16.94 -3.64
C TYR A 110 0.34 -16.03 -4.88
N ARG A 111 -0.01 -16.65 -6.02
CA ARG A 111 -0.23 -15.93 -7.28
C ARG A 111 -1.37 -14.94 -7.14
N PHE A 112 -1.34 -13.88 -7.93
CA PHE A 112 -2.43 -12.93 -8.04
C PHE A 112 -2.57 -12.46 -9.49
N GLU A 113 -3.77 -12.10 -9.90
CA GLU A 113 -4.01 -11.36 -11.13
C GLU A 113 -3.95 -9.87 -10.86
N THR A 114 -3.56 -9.08 -11.86
CA THR A 114 -3.53 -7.62 -11.73
C THR A 114 -4.40 -6.94 -12.76
N SER A 115 -5.10 -5.90 -12.35
CA SER A 115 -5.88 -5.02 -13.23
C SER A 115 -5.83 -3.56 -12.74
N ILE A 116 -6.00 -2.58 -13.64
CA ILE A 116 -6.31 -1.21 -13.23
C ILE A 116 -7.81 -1.10 -12.94
N GLY A 117 -8.16 -0.50 -11.81
CA GLY A 117 -9.56 -0.28 -11.45
C GLY A 117 -9.73 0.58 -10.20
N PRO A 118 -10.99 0.85 -9.81
CA PRO A 118 -11.32 1.79 -8.74
C PRO A 118 -10.73 1.34 -7.40
N SER A 119 -10.15 2.29 -6.67
CA SER A 119 -9.62 2.05 -5.34
C SER A 119 -10.73 2.02 -4.28
N ARG A 120 -10.57 1.17 -3.26
CA ARG A 120 -11.39 1.17 -2.05
C ARG A 120 -11.16 2.39 -1.15
N ALA A 121 -10.08 3.15 -1.38
CA ALA A 121 -9.67 4.25 -0.52
C ALA A 121 -10.18 5.64 -0.96
N GLY A 122 -10.83 5.76 -2.11
CA GLY A 122 -11.35 7.04 -2.60
C GLY A 122 -11.82 7.00 -4.06
N ASP A 123 -12.14 8.17 -4.60
CA ASP A 123 -12.60 8.34 -5.99
C ASP A 123 -11.40 8.47 -6.95
N PHE A 124 -10.62 7.39 -7.05
CA PHE A 124 -9.46 7.28 -7.92
C PHE A 124 -9.13 5.80 -8.20
N ASP A 125 -8.36 5.54 -9.25
CA ASP A 125 -7.92 4.19 -9.60
C ASP A 125 -6.64 3.77 -8.86
N ALA A 126 -6.43 2.45 -8.80
CA ALA A 126 -5.22 1.77 -8.33
C ALA A 126 -4.94 0.50 -9.16
N LEU A 127 -3.72 -0.02 -9.06
CA LEU A 127 -3.41 -1.38 -9.53
C LEU A 127 -3.95 -2.38 -8.52
N GLN A 128 -5.01 -3.09 -8.90
CA GLN A 128 -5.65 -4.14 -8.13
C GLN A 128 -4.81 -5.42 -8.22
N LEU A 129 -4.73 -6.17 -7.12
CA LEU A 129 -4.07 -7.47 -7.01
C LEU A 129 -5.09 -8.45 -6.41
N ASP A 130 -5.64 -9.31 -7.27
CA ASP A 130 -6.67 -10.28 -6.92
C ASP A 130 -6.07 -11.66 -6.64
N TYR A 131 -6.31 -12.16 -5.42
CA TYR A 131 -5.84 -13.47 -4.98
C TYR A 131 -6.91 -14.56 -5.05
N ASP A 132 -8.13 -14.28 -5.49
CA ASP A 132 -9.24 -15.25 -5.56
C ASP A 132 -9.08 -16.25 -6.72
N LEU A 133 -7.95 -16.95 -6.69
CA LEU A 133 -7.55 -17.95 -7.67
C LEU A 133 -7.74 -19.36 -7.09
N PRO A 134 -8.23 -20.33 -7.88
CA PRO A 134 -8.45 -21.70 -7.40
C PRO A 134 -7.22 -22.40 -6.80
N GLU A 135 -6.02 -22.08 -7.28
CA GLU A 135 -4.76 -22.60 -6.76
C GLU A 135 -4.35 -22.02 -5.40
N ASN A 136 -4.92 -20.89 -5.00
CA ASN A 136 -4.61 -20.27 -3.73
C ASN A 136 -5.40 -20.96 -2.59
N PRO A 137 -4.77 -21.14 -1.41
CA PRO A 137 -5.47 -21.64 -0.25
C PRO A 137 -6.68 -20.76 0.12
N PHE A 138 -7.71 -21.35 0.71
CA PHE A 138 -8.96 -20.66 1.06
C PHE A 138 -8.79 -19.41 1.94
N PHE A 139 -7.69 -19.32 2.70
CA PHE A 139 -7.38 -18.17 3.56
C PHE A 139 -6.61 -17.05 2.84
N ILE A 140 -6.07 -17.32 1.65
CA ILE A 140 -5.38 -16.34 0.80
C ILE A 140 -6.35 -15.69 -0.18
N ARG A 141 -7.28 -16.47 -0.73
CA ARG A 141 -8.31 -16.01 -1.68
C ARG A 141 -9.12 -14.78 -1.25
N PRO A 142 -9.39 -14.53 0.04
CA PRO A 142 -10.10 -13.33 0.48
C PRO A 142 -9.22 -12.09 0.61
N ILE A 143 -7.91 -12.18 0.34
CA ILE A 143 -7.00 -11.04 0.36
C ILE A 143 -7.17 -10.26 -0.95
N GLU A 144 -7.29 -8.95 -0.84
CA GLU A 144 -7.37 -8.03 -1.97
C GLU A 144 -6.33 -6.93 -1.72
N ASP A 145 -5.28 -6.92 -2.53
CA ASP A 145 -4.25 -5.88 -2.44
C ASP A 145 -4.55 -4.79 -3.50
N GLU A 146 -4.18 -3.55 -3.19
CA GLU A 146 -4.12 -2.46 -4.16
C GLU A 146 -2.77 -1.76 -4.08
N LEU A 147 -2.28 -1.23 -5.19
CA LEU A 147 -0.98 -0.56 -5.30
C LEU A 147 -1.09 0.77 -6.03
N ARG A 148 -0.47 1.81 -5.46
CA ARG A 148 -0.31 3.13 -6.09
C ARG A 148 1.15 3.58 -6.07
N GLN A 149 1.52 4.41 -7.03
CA GLN A 149 2.88 4.90 -7.22
C GLN A 149 3.10 6.22 -6.49
N LEU A 150 4.07 6.23 -5.59
CA LEU A 150 4.48 7.45 -4.87
C LEU A 150 5.45 8.28 -5.72
N ARG A 151 6.37 7.60 -6.42
CA ARG A 151 7.39 8.16 -7.31
C ARG A 151 7.99 7.05 -8.15
N ASP A 152 8.91 7.37 -9.05
CA ASP A 152 9.59 6.38 -9.87
C ASP A 152 10.29 5.31 -9.00
N GLY A 153 9.86 4.06 -9.18
CA GLY A 153 10.41 2.91 -8.46
C GLY A 153 10.00 2.75 -7.00
N LEU A 154 9.08 3.57 -6.47
CA LEU A 154 8.56 3.45 -5.10
C LEU A 154 7.02 3.44 -5.11
N TYR A 155 6.46 2.42 -4.47
CA TYR A 155 5.04 2.15 -4.48
C TYR A 155 4.52 1.93 -3.05
N LEU A 156 3.28 2.34 -2.83
CA LEU A 156 2.56 2.14 -1.58
C LEU A 156 1.32 1.30 -1.86
N GLY A 157 1.15 0.24 -1.10
CA GLY A 157 0.04 -0.67 -1.22
C GLY A 157 -0.78 -0.78 0.06
N GLN A 158 -2.03 -1.16 -0.15
CA GLN A 158 -3.00 -1.47 0.89
C GLN A 158 -3.42 -2.92 0.72
N ALA A 159 -3.49 -3.65 1.82
CA ALA A 159 -4.04 -4.99 1.84
C ALA A 159 -5.40 -4.94 2.54
N TYR A 160 -6.41 -5.51 1.90
CA TYR A 160 -7.76 -5.67 2.41
C TYR A 160 -8.04 -7.15 2.64
N LEU A 161 -8.89 -7.43 3.61
CA LEU A 161 -9.48 -8.75 3.81
C LEU A 161 -10.98 -8.68 3.54
N ARG A 162 -11.44 -9.45 2.57
CA ARG A 162 -12.85 -9.61 2.24
C ARG A 162 -13.50 -10.64 3.16
N LEU A 163 -14.37 -10.18 4.06
CA LEU A 163 -15.18 -11.02 4.93
C LEU A 163 -16.66 -10.76 4.67
N ARG A 164 -17.42 -11.82 4.37
CA ARG A 164 -18.88 -11.75 4.12
C ARG A 164 -19.28 -10.66 3.10
N GLY A 165 -18.48 -10.50 2.04
CA GLY A 165 -18.71 -9.51 0.99
C GLY A 165 -18.25 -8.08 1.32
N THR A 166 -17.69 -7.83 2.51
CA THR A 166 -17.14 -6.52 2.87
C THR A 166 -15.61 -6.61 2.95
N ALA A 167 -14.92 -5.75 2.19
CA ALA A 167 -13.48 -5.61 2.26
C ALA A 167 -13.10 -4.61 3.38
N SER A 168 -12.21 -5.01 4.29
CA SER A 168 -11.70 -4.14 5.36
C SER A 168 -10.18 -4.03 5.25
N LEU A 169 -9.66 -2.81 5.34
CA LEU A 169 -8.22 -2.55 5.33
C LEU A 169 -7.56 -3.27 6.52
N VAL A 170 -6.50 -4.03 6.28
CA VAL A 170 -5.76 -4.76 7.32
C VAL A 170 -4.36 -4.20 7.56
N LEU A 171 -3.64 -3.81 6.50
CA LEU A 171 -2.31 -3.23 6.59
C LEU A 171 -1.93 -2.41 5.36
N TYR A 172 -0.88 -1.62 5.53
CA TYR A 172 -0.12 -0.96 4.48
C TYR A 172 1.20 -1.71 4.25
N PHE A 173 1.62 -1.78 2.99
CA PHE A 173 2.92 -2.30 2.60
C PHE A 173 3.59 -1.36 1.58
N GLY A 174 4.91 -1.34 1.52
CA GLY A 174 5.67 -0.63 0.50
C GLY A 174 6.36 -1.60 -0.44
N LEU A 175 6.58 -1.19 -1.68
CA LEU A 175 7.42 -1.88 -2.65
C LEU A 175 8.42 -0.91 -3.27
N SER A 176 9.65 -1.35 -3.52
CA SER A 176 10.61 -0.61 -4.34
C SER A 176 11.37 -1.52 -5.30
N ARG A 177 12.00 -0.92 -6.30
CA ARG A 177 13.11 -1.58 -7.00
C ARG A 177 14.29 -1.85 -6.06
#